data_AF-S9V5X3-F1
#
_entry.id   AF-S9V5X3-F1
#
_cell.length_a   1.000
_cell.length_b   1.000
_cell.length_c   1.000
_cell.angle_alpha   90.00
_cell.angle_beta   90.00
_cell.angle_gamma   90.00
#
_symmetry.space_group_name_H-M   'P 1'
#
loop_
_entity.id
_entity.type
_entity.pdbx_description
1 polymer ?
#
loop_
_entity_poly.entity_id
_entity_poly.type
_entity_poly.pdbx_seq_one_letter_code
_entity_poly.pdbx_strand_id
1 'polypeptide(L)'
;MEELRRIRTGVISEDDHLSTMHDVLDAQWMYENEKDDSYLRRVILPCEYLLTNYKRVVVKDSAVNAVCYGAKLMIPGLARFDDGIERDDLIVLMTTKGEAIALAYAEMTSSQMTSVDHGIVARSKRVIMDRDTYPRRWGLGPVAVKKRSLMKEGLLDKYGRPQSNTPNDWFYVDYGGVKTNAEGVQYGSAPSASKVTGQKRPRADDE
;
A
#
# COMPACT_ATOMS: atom_id res chain seq x y z
N MET A 1 -3.45 -42.62 -18.43
CA MET A 1 -4.37 -41.50 -18.16
C MET A 1 -5.11 -41.25 -19.46
N GLU A 2 -6.38 -41.63 -19.55
CA GLU A 2 -7.17 -41.49 -20.78
C GLU A 2 -7.77 -40.08 -20.90
N GLU A 3 -8.30 -39.53 -19.80
CA GLU A 3 -8.82 -38.16 -19.75
C GLU A 3 -8.51 -37.50 -18.39
N LEU A 4 -8.44 -36.17 -18.36
CA LEU A 4 -8.21 -35.37 -17.15
C LEU A 4 -9.06 -34.10 -17.18
N ARG A 5 -9.85 -33.88 -16.11
CA ARG A 5 -10.66 -32.66 -15.89
C ARG A 5 -10.30 -32.02 -14.56
N ARG A 6 -10.08 -30.71 -14.55
CA ARG A 6 -9.80 -29.94 -13.34
C ARG A 6 -11.09 -29.43 -12.72
N ILE A 7 -11.44 -29.93 -11.53
CA ILE A 7 -12.67 -29.59 -10.80
C ILE A 7 -12.53 -28.37 -9.88
N ARG A 8 -11.30 -27.97 -9.54
CA ARG A 8 -11.03 -26.82 -8.65
C ARG A 8 -9.70 -26.17 -8.95
N THR A 9 -9.65 -24.84 -8.86
CA THR A 9 -8.41 -24.06 -8.89
C THR A 9 -8.47 -22.97 -7.81
N GLY A 10 -7.69 -23.13 -6.75
CA GLY A 10 -7.71 -22.19 -5.63
C GLY A 10 -9.08 -22.13 -4.96
N VAL A 11 -9.70 -20.94 -4.97
CA VAL A 11 -11.04 -20.70 -4.40
C VAL A 11 -12.16 -21.08 -5.38
N ILE A 12 -11.90 -21.12 -6.68
CA ILE A 12 -12.93 -21.34 -7.71
C ILE A 12 -13.13 -22.84 -7.93
N SER A 13 -14.37 -23.30 -7.76
CA SER A 13 -14.82 -24.67 -8.03
C SER A 13 -15.64 -24.73 -9.33
N GLU A 14 -15.95 -25.94 -9.83
CA GLU A 14 -16.80 -26.08 -11.01
C GLU A 14 -18.27 -25.67 -10.77
N ASP A 15 -18.70 -25.66 -9.52
CA ASP A 15 -20.04 -25.24 -9.11
C ASP A 15 -20.15 -23.70 -8.98
N ASP A 16 -19.02 -23.01 -8.85
CA ASP A 16 -18.96 -21.56 -8.61
C ASP A 16 -18.63 -20.78 -9.87
N HIS A 17 -19.65 -20.11 -10.44
CA HIS A 17 -19.49 -19.11 -11.51
C HIS A 17 -18.74 -19.60 -12.76
N LEU A 18 -18.81 -20.90 -13.07
CA LEU A 18 -18.24 -21.46 -14.30
C LEU A 18 -18.98 -20.92 -15.52
N SER A 19 -18.22 -20.33 -16.45
CA SER A 19 -18.74 -19.81 -17.72
C SER A 19 -18.02 -20.48 -18.88
N THR A 20 -18.75 -20.75 -19.95
CA THR A 20 -18.21 -21.31 -21.19
C THR A 20 -17.75 -20.20 -22.14
N MET A 21 -16.99 -20.55 -23.18
CA MET A 21 -16.59 -19.59 -24.21
C MET A 21 -17.79 -19.02 -24.98
N HIS A 22 -18.90 -19.76 -25.04
CA HIS A 22 -20.14 -19.27 -25.65
C HIS A 22 -20.77 -18.17 -24.80
N ASP A 23 -20.80 -18.36 -23.48
CA ASP A 23 -21.34 -17.34 -22.56
C ASP A 23 -20.54 -16.02 -22.63
N VAL A 24 -19.22 -16.11 -22.83
CA VAL A 24 -18.36 -14.92 -23.02
C VAL A 24 -18.70 -14.18 -24.32
N LEU A 25 -18.89 -14.92 -25.42
CA LEU A 25 -19.26 -14.33 -26.72
C LEU A 25 -20.63 -13.64 -26.65
N ASP A 26 -21.60 -14.32 -26.06
CA ASP A 26 -22.97 -13.81 -25.92
C ASP A 26 -23.00 -12.59 -24.99
N ALA A 27 -22.25 -12.62 -23.88
CA ALA A 27 -22.13 -11.48 -22.98
C ALA A 27 -21.52 -10.25 -23.66
N GLN A 28 -20.51 -10.43 -24.50
CA GLN A 28 -19.92 -9.33 -25.26
C GLN A 28 -20.91 -8.77 -26.29
N TRP A 29 -21.62 -9.65 -27.01
CA TRP A 29 -22.61 -9.23 -28.01
C TRP A 29 -23.77 -8.44 -27.39
N MET A 30 -24.30 -8.88 -26.24
CA MET A 30 -25.37 -8.19 -25.51
C MET A 30 -24.93 -6.79 -25.07
N TYR A 31 -23.68 -6.67 -24.58
CA TYR A 31 -23.13 -5.38 -24.18
C TYR A 31 -22.98 -4.41 -25.36
N GLU A 32 -22.55 -4.89 -26.53
CA GLU A 32 -22.35 -4.04 -27.71
C GLU A 32 -23.67 -3.59 -28.36
N ASN A 33 -24.65 -4.50 -28.47
CA ASN A 33 -25.88 -4.24 -29.22
C ASN A 33 -26.99 -3.63 -28.35
N GLU A 34 -27.17 -4.16 -27.13
CA GLU A 34 -28.26 -3.77 -26.24
C GLU A 34 -27.80 -2.82 -25.12
N LYS A 35 -26.48 -2.65 -24.94
CA LYS A 35 -25.86 -1.88 -23.84
C LYS A 35 -26.24 -2.38 -22.45
N ASP A 36 -26.67 -3.64 -22.36
CA ASP A 36 -26.89 -4.31 -21.08
C ASP A 36 -25.57 -4.95 -20.60
N ASP A 37 -25.12 -4.56 -19.41
CA ASP A 37 -23.89 -5.07 -18.78
C ASP A 37 -24.16 -6.22 -17.79
N SER A 38 -25.43 -6.58 -17.57
CA SER A 38 -25.84 -7.59 -16.58
C SER A 38 -25.18 -8.94 -16.83
N TYR A 39 -25.14 -9.39 -18.10
CA TYR A 39 -24.56 -10.67 -18.46
C TYR A 39 -23.03 -10.66 -18.33
N LEU A 40 -22.39 -9.55 -18.72
CA LEU A 40 -20.95 -9.37 -18.60
C LEU A 40 -20.47 -9.37 -17.15
N ARG A 41 -21.23 -8.73 -16.24
CA ARG A 41 -20.98 -8.74 -14.79
C ARG A 41 -21.14 -10.12 -14.15
N ARG A 42 -21.90 -11.02 -14.77
CA ARG A 42 -22.01 -12.42 -14.31
C ARG A 42 -20.79 -13.25 -14.71
N VAL A 43 -20.27 -13.03 -15.91
CA VAL A 43 -19.12 -13.78 -16.47
C VAL A 43 -17.80 -13.31 -15.88
N ILE A 44 -17.63 -12.00 -15.66
CA ILE A 44 -16.38 -11.41 -15.15
C ILE A 44 -16.49 -11.21 -13.63
N LEU A 45 -15.70 -12.00 -12.89
CA LEU A 45 -15.58 -11.87 -11.44
C LEU A 45 -14.53 -10.82 -11.05
N PRO A 46 -14.73 -10.09 -9.93
CA PRO A 46 -13.73 -9.19 -9.38
C PRO A 46 -12.51 -9.97 -8.84
N CYS A 47 -11.33 -9.37 -8.92
CA CYS A 47 -10.09 -10.02 -8.51
C CYS A 47 -10.04 -10.38 -7.01
N GLU A 48 -10.81 -9.64 -6.21
CA GLU A 48 -11.05 -9.86 -4.79
C GLU A 48 -11.55 -11.27 -4.47
N TYR A 49 -12.27 -11.90 -5.41
CA TYR A 49 -12.79 -13.26 -5.23
C TYR A 49 -11.67 -14.29 -5.01
N LEU A 50 -10.53 -14.10 -5.69
CA LEU A 50 -9.36 -14.97 -5.57
C LEU A 50 -8.61 -14.80 -4.23
N LEU A 51 -8.90 -13.72 -3.50
CA LEU A 51 -8.16 -13.30 -2.32
C LEU A 51 -8.87 -13.64 -1.00
N THR A 52 -10.02 -14.30 -1.08
CA THR A 52 -10.88 -14.67 0.07
C THR A 52 -10.22 -15.62 1.07
N ASN A 53 -9.24 -16.42 0.65
CA ASN A 53 -8.51 -17.35 1.52
C ASN A 53 -7.48 -16.67 2.44
N TYR A 54 -7.14 -15.41 2.21
CA TYR A 54 -6.10 -14.73 2.98
C TYR A 54 -6.68 -13.94 4.16
N LYS A 55 -5.91 -13.85 5.25
CA LYS A 55 -6.25 -12.97 6.37
C LYS A 55 -6.23 -11.51 5.93
N ARG A 56 -7.19 -10.74 6.44
CA ARG A 56 -7.49 -9.38 5.96
C ARG A 56 -6.96 -8.33 6.92
N VAL A 57 -6.40 -7.27 6.35
CA VAL A 57 -6.01 -6.07 7.08
C VAL A 57 -6.63 -4.87 6.39
N VAL A 58 -7.54 -4.19 7.08
CA VAL A 58 -8.24 -3.01 6.59
C VAL A 58 -7.38 -1.77 6.84
N VAL A 59 -7.10 -1.05 5.78
CA VAL A 59 -6.26 0.15 5.78
C VAL A 59 -7.14 1.40 5.75
N LYS A 60 -6.74 2.45 6.48
CA LYS A 60 -7.39 3.77 6.43
C LYS A 60 -7.21 4.38 5.04
N ASP A 61 -8.25 5.04 4.52
CA ASP A 61 -8.26 5.69 3.20
C ASP A 61 -7.07 6.65 2.99
N SER A 62 -6.57 7.29 4.04
CA SER A 62 -5.40 8.19 3.98
C SER A 62 -4.08 7.49 3.69
N ALA A 63 -3.97 6.19 3.99
CA ALA A 63 -2.77 5.39 3.79
C ALA A 63 -2.81 4.55 2.51
N VAL A 64 -3.99 4.38 1.88
CA VAL A 64 -4.18 3.53 0.68
C VAL A 64 -3.22 3.91 -0.43
N ASN A 65 -3.22 5.19 -0.85
CA ASN A 65 -2.37 5.60 -1.96
C ASN A 65 -0.87 5.40 -1.65
N ALA A 66 -0.43 5.61 -0.40
CA ALA A 66 0.95 5.34 -0.03
C ALA A 66 1.33 3.86 -0.24
N VAL A 67 0.44 2.94 0.10
CA VAL A 67 0.62 1.49 -0.15
C VAL A 67 0.64 1.19 -1.66
N CYS A 68 -0.16 1.88 -2.48
CA CYS A 68 -0.11 1.75 -3.95
C CYS A 68 1.26 2.17 -4.55
N TYR A 69 1.96 3.09 -3.91
CA TYR A 69 3.34 3.47 -4.25
C TYR A 69 4.39 2.50 -3.69
N GLY A 70 3.99 1.45 -2.97
CA GLY A 70 4.89 0.46 -2.37
C GLY A 70 5.40 0.83 -0.99
N ALA A 71 4.80 1.81 -0.31
CA ALA A 71 5.14 2.10 1.08
C ALA A 71 4.76 0.93 2.00
N LYS A 72 5.50 0.79 3.10
CA LYS A 72 5.15 -0.15 4.17
C LYS A 72 3.91 0.35 4.91
N LEU A 73 3.05 -0.56 5.35
CA LEU A 73 1.91 -0.22 6.18
C LEU A 73 2.39 0.00 7.62
N MET A 74 2.12 1.18 8.17
CA MET A 74 2.45 1.55 9.55
C MET A 74 1.20 1.51 10.43
N ILE A 75 1.37 1.35 11.75
CA ILE A 75 0.26 1.32 12.74
C ILE A 75 -0.75 2.47 12.56
N PRO A 76 -0.35 3.74 12.33
CA PRO A 76 -1.33 4.82 12.14
C PRO A 76 -2.28 4.61 10.95
N GLY A 77 -1.84 3.87 9.92
CA GLY A 77 -2.61 3.55 8.73
C GLY A 77 -3.51 2.31 8.89
N LEU A 78 -3.38 1.56 9.97
CA LEU A 78 -4.22 0.41 10.27
C LEU A 78 -5.60 0.86 10.76
N ALA A 79 -6.66 0.26 10.24
CA ALA A 79 -8.03 0.49 10.70
C ALA A 79 -8.58 -0.74 11.45
N ARG A 80 -8.51 -1.91 10.83
CA ARG A 80 -8.98 -3.19 11.39
C ARG A 80 -8.09 -4.32 10.88
N PHE A 81 -8.05 -5.44 11.58
CA PHE A 81 -7.30 -6.63 11.17
C PHE A 81 -8.08 -7.88 11.59
N ASP A 82 -7.82 -8.99 10.88
CA ASP A 82 -8.36 -10.30 11.23
C ASP A 82 -7.61 -10.91 12.42
N ASP A 83 -8.27 -11.79 13.14
CA ASP A 83 -7.65 -12.48 14.27
C ASP A 83 -6.66 -13.55 13.83
N GLY A 84 -5.74 -13.89 14.73
CA GLY A 84 -4.77 -14.95 14.52
C GLY A 84 -3.71 -14.68 13.45
N ILE A 85 -3.46 -13.42 13.05
CA ILE A 85 -2.35 -13.08 12.17
C ILE A 85 -1.02 -13.33 12.89
N GLU A 86 -0.19 -14.19 12.29
CA GLU A 86 1.17 -14.47 12.76
C GLU A 86 2.21 -13.67 11.97
N ARG A 87 3.44 -13.62 12.49
CA ARG A 87 4.54 -12.97 11.78
C ARG A 87 4.89 -13.72 10.50
N ASP A 88 5.20 -12.97 9.45
CA ASP A 88 5.48 -13.44 8.08
C ASP A 88 4.30 -14.12 7.36
N ASP A 89 3.10 -14.10 7.95
CA ASP A 89 1.88 -14.54 7.26
C ASP A 89 1.61 -13.71 6.00
N LEU A 90 1.11 -14.38 4.96
CA LEU A 90 0.65 -13.73 3.75
C LEU A 90 -0.76 -13.18 3.97
N ILE A 91 -0.89 -11.86 3.92
CA ILE A 91 -2.11 -11.13 4.21
C ILE A 91 -2.55 -10.26 3.02
N VAL A 92 -3.83 -9.95 2.96
CA VAL A 92 -4.42 -9.01 1.99
C VAL A 92 -4.68 -7.68 2.69
N LEU A 93 -4.12 -6.61 2.13
CA LEU A 93 -4.45 -5.24 2.49
C LEU A 93 -5.69 -4.82 1.70
N MET A 94 -6.74 -4.40 2.39
CA MET A 94 -8.02 -4.01 1.80
C MET A 94 -8.46 -2.61 2.23
N THR A 95 -9.25 -1.94 1.40
CA THR A 95 -9.93 -0.69 1.78
C THR A 95 -11.13 -0.99 2.68
N THR A 96 -11.70 0.06 3.27
CA THR A 96 -12.96 -0.04 4.02
C THR A 96 -14.15 -0.48 3.16
N LYS A 97 -14.05 -0.34 1.83
CA LYS A 97 -15.06 -0.74 0.85
C LYS A 97 -14.95 -2.20 0.42
N GLY A 98 -13.86 -2.88 0.76
CA GLY A 98 -13.62 -4.25 0.31
C GLY A 98 -12.70 -4.40 -0.91
N GLU A 99 -12.13 -3.31 -1.42
CA GLU A 99 -11.22 -3.35 -2.57
C GLU A 99 -9.85 -3.88 -2.16
N ALA A 100 -9.25 -4.76 -2.98
CA ALA A 100 -7.93 -5.30 -2.71
C ALA A 100 -6.83 -4.29 -3.10
N ILE A 101 -6.06 -3.82 -2.11
CA ILE A 101 -4.97 -2.86 -2.33
C ILE A 101 -3.70 -3.61 -2.75
N ALA A 102 -3.26 -4.54 -1.92
CA ALA A 102 -2.00 -5.25 -2.09
C ALA A 102 -1.95 -6.54 -1.28
N LEU A 103 -1.13 -7.49 -1.74
CA LEU A 103 -0.65 -8.60 -0.93
C LEU A 103 0.59 -8.16 -0.15
N ALA A 104 0.66 -8.52 1.12
CA ALA A 104 1.75 -8.15 2.01
C ALA A 104 2.13 -9.30 2.96
N TYR A 105 3.34 -9.25 3.50
CA TYR A 105 3.75 -10.08 4.62
C TYR A 105 3.54 -9.31 5.92
N ALA A 106 2.92 -9.94 6.90
CA ALA A 106 2.73 -9.37 8.23
C ALA A 106 4.08 -9.30 8.98
N GLU A 107 4.42 -8.15 9.55
CA GLU A 107 5.63 -7.98 10.39
C GLU A 107 5.30 -8.01 11.89
N MET A 108 4.01 -7.95 12.23
CA MET A 108 3.47 -7.97 13.58
C MET A 108 2.40 -9.05 13.71
N THR A 109 2.31 -9.64 14.90
CA THR A 109 1.19 -10.52 15.28
C THR A 109 -0.06 -9.70 15.63
N SER A 110 -1.24 -10.32 15.62
CA SER A 110 -2.50 -9.67 16.01
C SER A 110 -2.41 -9.02 17.41
N SER A 111 -1.81 -9.70 18.39
CA SER A 111 -1.62 -9.15 19.74
C SER A 111 -0.71 -7.92 19.78
N GLN A 112 0.31 -7.90 18.92
CA GLN A 112 1.21 -6.76 18.78
C GLN A 112 0.53 -5.58 18.09
N MET A 113 -0.28 -5.83 17.05
CA MET A 113 -1.04 -4.79 16.35
C MET A 113 -1.99 -4.03 17.28
N THR A 114 -2.54 -4.69 18.30
CA THR A 114 -3.39 -4.05 19.33
C THR A 114 -2.60 -3.24 20.34
N SER A 115 -1.44 -3.74 20.77
CA SER A 115 -0.74 -3.23 21.96
C SER A 115 0.25 -2.11 21.65
N VAL A 116 0.71 -2.01 20.41
CA VAL A 116 1.85 -1.16 20.03
C VAL A 116 1.37 0.14 19.38
N ASP A 117 1.87 1.28 19.87
CA ASP A 117 1.54 2.61 19.32
C ASP A 117 2.26 2.92 17.99
N HIS A 118 3.43 2.31 17.76
CA HIS A 118 4.31 2.64 16.64
C HIS A 118 4.97 1.40 16.04
N GLY A 119 5.00 1.32 14.71
CA GLY A 119 5.81 0.33 14.00
C GLY A 119 5.23 -0.05 12.64
N ILE A 120 5.91 -0.99 11.99
CA ILE A 120 5.55 -1.52 10.68
C ILE A 120 4.61 -2.71 10.88
N VAL A 121 3.40 -2.61 10.34
CA VAL A 121 2.38 -3.67 10.38
C VAL A 121 2.63 -4.70 9.30
N ALA A 122 2.89 -4.23 8.08
CA ALA A 122 3.02 -5.10 6.91
C ALA A 122 3.99 -4.54 5.87
N ARG A 123 4.69 -5.46 5.21
CA ARG A 123 5.57 -5.17 4.07
C ARG A 123 4.91 -5.66 2.78
N SER A 124 4.65 -4.73 1.86
CA SER A 124 4.02 -5.02 0.57
C SER A 124 4.87 -6.00 -0.26
N LYS A 125 4.23 -7.07 -0.72
CA LYS A 125 4.78 -8.06 -1.65
C LYS A 125 4.40 -7.71 -3.09
N ARG A 126 3.10 -7.48 -3.33
CA ARG A 126 2.56 -7.14 -4.65
C ARG A 126 1.41 -6.16 -4.51
N VAL A 127 1.54 -4.99 -5.12
CA VAL A 127 0.45 -4.01 -5.25
C VAL A 127 -0.47 -4.43 -6.39
N ILE A 128 -1.79 -4.38 -6.16
CA ILE A 128 -2.85 -4.72 -7.11
C ILE A 128 -3.55 -3.45 -7.59
N MET A 129 -3.92 -2.58 -6.64
CA MET A 129 -4.63 -1.34 -6.92
C MET A 129 -3.75 -0.32 -7.66
N ASP A 130 -4.36 0.41 -8.60
CA ASP A 130 -3.69 1.46 -9.34
C ASP A 130 -3.25 2.63 -8.47
N ARG A 131 -2.26 3.37 -8.97
CA ARG A 131 -1.79 4.59 -8.31
C ARG A 131 -2.81 5.70 -8.51
N ASP A 132 -2.99 6.52 -7.47
CA ASP A 132 -3.87 7.69 -7.50
C ASP A 132 -5.39 7.39 -7.62
N THR A 133 -5.82 6.14 -7.39
CA THR A 133 -7.23 5.81 -7.12
C THR A 133 -7.76 6.55 -5.87
N TYR A 134 -6.87 6.75 -4.88
CA TYR A 134 -7.14 7.55 -3.68
C TYR A 134 -6.23 8.79 -3.65
N PRO A 135 -6.68 9.91 -3.06
CA PRO A 135 -5.88 11.14 -3.01
C PRO A 135 -4.60 10.96 -2.18
N ARG A 136 -3.53 11.62 -2.59
CA ARG A 136 -2.25 11.63 -1.85
C ARG A 136 -2.39 12.40 -0.55
N ARG A 137 -2.29 11.71 0.59
CA ARG A 137 -2.41 12.33 1.92
C ARG A 137 -1.14 12.30 2.78
N TRP A 138 -0.02 11.82 2.23
CA TRP A 138 1.25 11.88 2.95
C TRP A 138 1.72 13.33 3.14
N GLY A 139 2.30 13.64 4.30
CA GLY A 139 2.78 14.99 4.63
C GLY A 139 1.72 15.97 5.15
N LEU A 140 0.48 15.53 5.34
CA LEU A 140 -0.60 16.30 5.98
C LEU A 140 -0.81 15.94 7.47
N GLY A 141 0.05 15.08 8.03
CA GLY A 141 -0.04 14.69 9.44
C GLY A 141 0.33 15.84 10.40
N PRO A 142 -0.11 15.80 11.68
CA PRO A 142 0.12 16.87 12.65
C PRO A 142 1.59 17.28 12.78
N VAL A 143 2.51 16.31 12.78
CA VAL A 143 3.95 16.53 12.85
C VAL A 143 4.49 17.19 11.57
N ALA A 144 4.01 16.77 10.40
CA ALA A 144 4.43 17.34 9.12
C ALA A 144 3.93 18.78 8.93
N VAL A 145 2.72 19.07 9.42
CA VAL A 145 2.17 20.43 9.45
C VAL A 145 2.96 21.31 10.44
N LYS A 146 3.21 20.85 11.68
CA LYS A 146 4.06 21.56 12.66
C LYS A 146 5.46 21.85 12.09
N LYS A 147 6.07 20.86 11.39
CA LYS A 147 7.34 21.04 10.68
C LYS A 147 7.28 22.19 9.67
N ARG A 148 6.25 22.20 8.82
CA ARG A 148 6.07 23.22 7.79
C ARG A 148 5.83 24.61 8.38
N SER A 149 5.06 24.71 9.46
CA SER A 149 4.86 25.98 10.18
C SER A 149 6.16 26.50 10.78
N LEU A 150 6.91 25.64 11.49
CA LEU A 150 8.20 26.02 12.10
C LEU A 150 9.27 26.41 11.05
N MET A 151 9.27 25.77 9.88
CA MET A 151 10.13 26.18 8.75
C MET A 151 9.69 27.54 8.18
N LYS A 152 8.39 27.83 8.13
CA LYS A 152 7.87 29.13 7.69
C LYS A 152 8.18 30.25 8.70
N GLU A 153 8.19 29.92 9.98
CA GLU A 153 8.55 30.82 11.09
C GLU A 153 10.06 31.02 11.23
N GLY A 154 10.89 30.30 10.46
CA GLY A 154 12.35 30.40 10.51
C GLY A 154 12.99 29.77 11.76
N LEU A 155 12.20 29.04 12.55
CA LEU A 155 12.67 28.30 13.73
C LEU A 155 13.37 26.99 13.35
N LEU A 156 13.16 26.53 12.12
CA LEU A 156 13.84 25.40 11.48
C LEU A 156 14.47 25.85 10.16
N ASP A 157 15.56 25.19 9.77
CA ASP A 157 16.22 25.40 8.47
C ASP A 157 15.28 25.04 7.28
N LYS A 158 15.63 25.44 6.06
CA LYS A 158 14.93 25.10 4.80
C LYS A 158 14.74 23.59 4.60
N TYR A 159 15.63 22.78 5.17
CA TYR A 159 15.57 21.31 5.13
C TYR A 159 14.89 20.70 6.37
N GLY A 160 14.42 21.54 7.30
CA GLY A 160 13.73 21.15 8.52
C GLY A 160 14.64 20.55 9.59
N ARG A 161 15.90 21.02 9.64
CA ARG A 161 16.90 20.68 10.67
C ARG A 161 16.76 21.64 11.86
N PRO A 162 17.01 21.17 13.10
CA PRO A 162 17.00 22.05 14.27
C PRO A 162 18.15 23.07 14.20
N GLN A 163 17.85 24.29 14.61
CA GLN A 163 18.77 25.41 14.77
C GLN A 163 18.80 25.80 16.25
N SER A 164 19.70 26.71 16.64
CA SER A 164 19.76 27.28 18.00
C SER A 164 18.42 27.82 18.51
N ASN A 165 17.51 28.21 17.61
CA ASN A 165 16.23 28.84 17.94
C ASN A 165 15.06 27.84 17.95
N THR A 166 15.31 26.55 17.72
CA THR A 166 14.24 25.56 17.69
C THR A 166 13.73 25.28 19.12
N PRO A 167 12.41 25.27 19.35
CA PRO A 167 11.86 24.94 20.67
C PRO A 167 12.29 23.54 21.14
N ASN A 168 12.58 23.38 22.43
CA ASN A 168 12.96 22.08 23.03
C ASN A 168 11.91 20.97 22.85
N ASP A 169 10.65 21.33 22.55
CA ASP A 169 9.54 20.40 22.27
C ASP A 169 9.58 19.80 20.84
N TRP A 170 10.55 20.19 20.00
CA TRP A 170 10.70 19.65 18.65
C TRP A 170 11.56 18.37 18.66
N PHE A 171 10.91 17.21 18.69
CA PHE A 171 11.57 15.92 18.56
C PHE A 171 11.23 15.27 17.22
N TYR A 172 12.22 15.09 16.35
CA TYR A 172 12.09 14.32 15.13
C TYR A 172 12.35 12.85 15.44
N VAL A 173 11.31 12.01 15.41
CA VAL A 173 11.46 10.55 15.54
C VAL A 173 11.57 9.95 14.15
N ASP A 174 12.75 9.41 13.84
CA ASP A 174 12.96 8.60 12.63
C ASP A 174 12.56 7.15 12.92
N TYR A 175 11.65 6.57 12.14
CA TYR A 175 11.09 5.23 12.38
C TYR A 175 12.02 4.09 11.89
N GLY A 176 13.33 4.35 11.84
CA GLY A 176 14.38 3.40 11.47
C GLY A 176 14.87 2.48 12.60
N GLY A 177 14.19 2.46 13.75
CA GLY A 177 14.54 1.58 14.87
C GLY A 177 15.45 2.19 15.93
N VAL A 178 15.52 3.52 16.02
CA VAL A 178 16.33 4.21 17.03
C VAL A 178 15.44 4.78 18.14
N LYS A 179 15.75 4.46 19.40
CA LYS A 179 14.86 4.67 20.56
C LYS A 179 15.05 6.01 21.27
N THR A 180 16.09 6.79 20.94
CA THR A 180 16.34 8.10 21.55
C THR A 180 16.93 9.11 20.57
N ASN A 181 16.67 10.40 20.81
CA ASN A 181 17.21 11.52 20.02
C ASN A 181 18.74 11.66 20.11
N ALA A 182 19.42 10.98 21.04
CA ALA A 182 20.88 10.97 21.11
C ALA A 182 21.51 9.97 20.12
N GLU A 183 20.81 8.86 19.85
CA GLU A 183 21.30 7.77 19.01
C GLU A 183 20.82 7.88 17.56
N GLY A 184 19.70 8.58 17.31
CA GLY A 184 19.09 8.72 15.98
C GLY A 184 19.72 9.82 15.11
N VAL A 185 20.67 10.58 15.66
CA VAL A 185 21.34 11.67 14.98
C VAL A 185 22.55 11.13 14.22
N GLN A 186 22.29 10.42 13.13
CA GLN A 186 23.21 10.45 12.00
C GLN A 186 22.67 11.47 11.00
N TYR A 187 23.12 12.71 11.16
CA TYR A 187 23.08 13.62 10.02
C TYR A 187 23.93 12.97 8.94
N GLY A 188 23.29 12.47 7.89
CA GLY A 188 24.01 12.19 6.65
C GLY A 188 24.85 13.42 6.32
N SER A 189 26.15 13.22 6.18
CA SER A 189 27.08 14.30 5.83
C SER A 189 26.49 15.07 4.67
N ALA A 190 26.58 16.41 4.70
CA ALA A 190 26.23 17.24 3.55
C ALA A 190 26.86 16.58 2.32
N PRO A 191 26.11 16.33 1.22
CA PRO A 191 26.71 15.78 0.02
C PRO A 191 27.87 16.72 -0.31
N SER A 192 29.09 16.21 -0.18
CA SER A 192 30.26 16.95 -0.64
C SER A 192 29.96 17.32 -2.08
N ALA A 193 30.17 18.56 -2.46
CA ALA A 193 30.03 19.02 -3.84
C ALA A 193 31.07 18.32 -4.72
N SER A 194 30.92 17.01 -4.94
CA SER A 194 31.56 16.31 -6.02
C SER A 194 30.86 16.82 -7.28
N LYS A 195 31.61 17.58 -8.08
CA LYS A 195 31.23 17.97 -9.44
C LYS A 195 30.87 16.70 -10.22
N VAL A 196 29.59 16.31 -10.20
CA VAL A 196 29.07 15.30 -11.11
C VAL A 196 28.82 16.02 -12.43
N THR A 197 29.74 15.86 -13.36
CA THR A 197 29.54 16.16 -14.77
C THR A 197 28.30 15.42 -15.25
N GLY A 198 27.24 16.18 -15.53
CA GLY A 198 25.97 15.63 -15.97
C GLY A 198 26.10 14.99 -17.35
N GLN A 199 26.17 13.67 -17.41
CA GLN A 199 25.87 12.93 -18.62
C GLN A 199 24.40 12.50 -18.55
N LYS A 200 23.52 13.26 -19.21
CA LYS A 200 22.14 12.84 -19.49
C LYS A 200 22.22 11.57 -20.34
N ARG A 201 21.66 10.45 -19.85
CA ARG A 201 21.38 9.30 -20.70
C ARG A 201 20.29 9.68 -21.71
N PRO A 202 20.52 9.54 -23.03
CA PRO A 202 19.46 9.76 -24.00
C PRO A 202 18.39 8.67 -23.85
N ARG A 203 17.13 9.08 -24.03
CA ARG A 203 15.98 8.19 -24.19
C ARG A 203 16.16 7.48 -25.52
N ALA A 204 16.01 6.16 -25.55
CA ALA A 204 15.91 5.43 -26.82
C ALA A 204 14.56 5.80 -27.45
N ASP A 205 14.60 6.30 -28.68
CA ASP A 205 13.41 6.51 -29.49
C ASP A 205 12.89 5.15 -29.94
N ASP A 206 11.58 4.94 -29.80
CA ASP A 206 10.86 3.77 -30.31
C ASP A 206 10.81 3.85 -31.85
N GLU A 207 11.34 2.82 -32.53
CA GLU A 207 10.97 2.43 -33.90
C GLU A 207 10.02 1.25 -33.87
#